data_AF-A0A1S3J5W9-F1
#
_entry.id   AF-A0A1S3J5W9-F1
#
_cell.length_a   1.000
_cell.length_b   1.000
_cell.length_c   1.000
_cell.angle_alpha   90.00
_cell.angle_beta   90.00
_cell.angle_gamma   90.00
#
_symmetry.space_group_name_H-M   'P 1'
#
loop_
_entity.id
_entity.type
_entity.pdbx_description
1 polymer ?
#
loop_
_entity_poly.entity_id
_entity_poly.type
_entity_poly.pdbx_seq_one_letter_code
_entity_poly.pdbx_strand_id
1 'polypeptide(L)'
;MAEEIIFAALLLIAIFVDPGQAKIRSAAFKITTEYRQQGGVSQSLGGHSREDCSMVCLADMSCVGVNYHQGTGACETYGFSARTGANTAGWVHLVHDRKCYVTHGPYGNLRESTFDDAAVSSSGPITGVTIRGASWIDSIQFKYGGTPGQHAGGDGGSPQTLQFTENEFITKIVITLHYSFVESLTFYTNLATYGPYGVPTTTETVLNFTNERRLSYISGRYGTYLNAIAFHQEADCGQEILS
;
A
#
# COMPACT_ATOMS: atom_id res chain seq x y z
N MET A 1 36.57 5.31 -47.57
CA MET A 1 36.99 6.20 -46.46
C MET A 1 35.76 7.06 -46.15
N ALA A 2 34.92 6.60 -45.21
CA ALA A 2 34.77 7.16 -43.86
C ALA A 2 33.95 8.48 -43.91
N GLU A 3 32.88 8.74 -43.16
CA GLU A 3 32.34 8.15 -41.93
C GLU A 3 30.91 8.72 -41.71
N GLU A 4 30.07 7.96 -41.01
CA GLU A 4 28.78 8.38 -40.44
C GLU A 4 28.97 9.43 -39.34
N ILE A 5 28.08 10.44 -39.22
CA ILE A 5 27.76 11.04 -37.92
C ILE A 5 26.25 11.33 -37.84
N ILE A 6 25.57 10.49 -37.07
CA ILE A 6 24.21 10.65 -36.56
C ILE A 6 24.21 11.79 -35.53
N PHE A 7 23.45 12.86 -35.79
CA PHE A 7 23.14 13.86 -34.76
C PHE A 7 22.01 13.34 -33.88
N ALA A 8 22.36 12.64 -32.79
CA ALA A 8 21.47 12.43 -31.66
C ALA A 8 21.41 13.73 -30.85
N ALA A 9 20.28 14.44 -30.92
CA ALA A 9 20.01 15.56 -30.03
C ALA A 9 19.81 15.03 -28.61
N LEU A 10 20.81 15.22 -27.76
CA LEU A 10 20.75 15.00 -26.32
C LEU A 10 19.71 15.97 -25.74
N LEU A 11 18.51 15.47 -25.45
CA LEU A 11 17.51 16.19 -24.68
C LEU A 11 17.99 16.24 -23.22
N LEU A 12 18.75 17.28 -22.86
CA LEU A 12 19.00 17.63 -21.46
C LEU A 12 17.66 18.08 -20.86
N ILE A 13 16.94 17.14 -20.25
CA ILE A 13 15.79 17.46 -19.40
C ILE A 13 16.37 18.09 -18.14
N ALA A 14 16.48 19.41 -18.13
CA ALA A 14 16.59 20.17 -16.89
C ALA A 14 15.24 20.06 -16.18
N ILE A 15 15.11 19.04 -15.32
CA ILE A 15 13.95 18.92 -14.43
C ILE A 15 14.08 20.05 -13.41
N PHE A 16 13.37 21.15 -13.62
CA PHE A 16 13.12 22.11 -12.55
C PHE A 16 12.24 21.39 -11.52
N VAL A 17 12.86 20.91 -10.45
CA VAL A 17 12.16 20.27 -9.33
C VAL A 17 11.43 21.36 -8.56
N ASP A 18 10.09 21.33 -8.60
CA ASP A 18 9.23 22.17 -7.77
C ASP A 18 9.56 21.91 -6.27
N PRO A 19 9.81 22.94 -5.44
CA PRO A 19 10.00 22.79 -4.00
C PRO A 19 8.88 21.98 -3.30
N GLY A 20 7.66 22.04 -3.82
CA GLY A 20 6.53 21.22 -3.37
C GLY A 20 6.71 19.73 -3.64
N GLN A 21 7.27 19.36 -4.79
CA GLN A 21 7.62 17.96 -5.09
C GLN A 21 8.79 17.48 -4.23
N ALA A 22 9.80 18.31 -3.97
CA ALA A 22 10.92 17.96 -3.09
C ALA A 22 10.45 17.59 -1.67
N LYS A 23 9.44 18.29 -1.14
CA LYS A 23 8.88 18.07 0.19
C LYS A 23 7.98 16.83 0.29
N ILE A 24 7.23 16.51 -0.76
CA ILE A 24 6.46 15.25 -0.86
C ILE A 24 7.41 14.03 -0.93
N ARG A 25 8.57 14.19 -1.58
CA ARG A 25 9.55 13.11 -1.80
C ARG A 25 10.36 12.77 -0.53
N SER A 26 10.63 13.73 0.34
CA SER A 26 11.27 13.43 1.64
C SER A 26 10.38 12.64 2.59
N ALA A 27 9.06 12.64 2.39
CA ALA A 27 8.12 11.85 3.19
C ALA A 27 8.09 10.36 2.79
N ALA A 28 8.65 9.99 1.62
CA ALA A 28 8.68 8.61 1.15
C ALA A 28 9.77 7.75 1.81
N PHE A 29 10.64 8.34 2.63
CA PHE A 29 11.72 7.65 3.32
C PHE A 29 11.75 8.02 4.80
N LYS A 30 11.88 7.01 5.66
CA LYS A 30 12.29 7.18 7.05
C LYS A 30 13.81 7.25 7.13
N ILE A 31 14.33 8.22 7.87
CA ILE A 31 15.78 8.40 8.04
C ILE A 31 16.19 7.81 9.39
N THR A 32 17.22 6.97 9.39
CA THR A 32 17.83 6.41 10.60
C THR A 32 19.35 6.49 10.57
N THR A 33 19.95 6.55 11.75
CA THR A 33 21.40 6.44 11.98
C THR A 33 21.78 5.20 12.79
N GLU A 34 20.81 4.34 13.12
CA GLU A 34 21.01 3.22 14.04
C GLU A 34 21.73 2.05 13.39
N TYR A 35 21.46 1.79 12.10
CA TYR A 35 21.99 0.66 11.36
C TYR A 35 22.24 1.04 9.91
N ARG A 36 23.19 0.36 9.25
CA ARG A 36 23.48 0.48 7.81
C ARG A 36 22.98 -0.75 7.07
N GLN A 37 22.50 -0.60 5.84
CA GLN A 37 22.16 -1.74 5.00
C GLN A 37 23.36 -2.22 4.17
N GLN A 38 23.63 -3.52 4.17
CA GLN A 38 24.82 -4.15 3.59
C GLN A 38 24.45 -5.38 2.73
N GLY A 39 25.31 -5.76 1.79
CA GLY A 39 25.17 -7.04 1.06
C GLY A 39 24.10 -7.06 -0.05
N GLY A 40 23.56 -5.90 -0.44
CA GLY A 40 22.53 -5.78 -1.49
C GLY A 40 22.55 -4.42 -2.19
N VAL A 41 23.75 -3.81 -2.34
CA VAL A 41 23.92 -2.52 -3.00
C VAL A 41 23.62 -2.67 -4.49
N SER A 42 22.59 -1.97 -4.96
CA SER A 42 22.16 -1.98 -6.36
C SER A 42 22.94 -0.97 -7.19
N GLN A 43 23.22 0.22 -6.65
CA GLN A 43 24.00 1.26 -7.31
C GLN A 43 24.80 2.09 -6.29
N SER A 44 25.95 2.62 -6.71
CA SER A 44 26.77 3.56 -5.94
C SER A 44 26.96 4.85 -6.72
N LEU A 45 26.74 5.98 -6.07
CA LEU A 45 26.82 7.32 -6.64
C LEU A 45 27.68 8.20 -5.73
N GLY A 46 28.31 9.24 -6.28
CA GLY A 46 29.20 10.13 -5.53
C GLY A 46 28.87 11.61 -5.76
N GLY A 47 29.00 12.43 -4.72
CA GLY A 47 28.88 13.89 -4.83
C GLY A 47 27.45 14.40 -5.10
N HIS A 48 26.43 13.62 -4.77
CA HIS A 48 25.03 14.00 -4.96
C HIS A 48 24.40 14.51 -3.67
N SER A 49 23.33 15.29 -3.78
CA SER A 49 22.49 15.58 -2.63
C SER A 49 21.75 14.33 -2.17
N ARG A 50 21.31 14.32 -0.91
CA ARG A 50 20.48 13.24 -0.37
C ARG A 50 19.22 13.05 -1.19
N GLU A 51 18.62 14.14 -1.64
CA GLU A 51 17.40 14.17 -2.43
C GLU A 51 17.62 13.52 -3.81
N ASP A 52 18.73 13.85 -4.48
CA ASP A 52 19.09 13.25 -5.77
C ASP A 52 19.32 11.74 -5.64
N CYS A 53 20.04 11.30 -4.61
CA CYS A 53 20.23 9.89 -4.31
C CYS A 53 18.90 9.16 -4.04
N SER A 54 17.97 9.82 -3.36
CA SER A 54 16.63 9.28 -3.09
C SER A 54 15.81 9.13 -4.36
N MET A 55 15.96 10.04 -5.33
CA MET A 55 15.27 9.94 -6.62
C MET A 55 15.69 8.71 -7.41
N VAL A 56 16.97 8.34 -7.34
CA VAL A 56 17.45 7.11 -7.99
C VAL A 56 16.75 5.89 -7.40
N CYS A 57 16.58 5.85 -6.08
CA CYS A 57 15.83 4.77 -5.43
C CYS A 57 14.33 4.78 -5.77
N LEU A 58 13.69 5.95 -5.84
CA LEU A 58 12.27 6.07 -6.20
C LEU A 58 11.97 5.67 -7.64
N ALA A 59 12.94 5.84 -8.54
CA ALA A 59 12.84 5.43 -9.93
C ALA A 59 13.04 3.91 -10.12
N ASP A 60 13.57 3.21 -9.11
CA ASP A 60 13.83 1.77 -9.14
C ASP A 60 12.86 1.02 -8.23
N MET A 61 11.97 0.23 -8.85
CA MET A 61 11.00 -0.58 -8.13
C MET A 61 11.65 -1.62 -7.21
N SER A 62 12.89 -2.03 -7.47
CA SER A 62 13.65 -2.97 -6.64
C SER A 62 14.38 -2.30 -5.46
N CYS A 63 14.48 -0.97 -5.44
CA CYS A 63 15.21 -0.24 -4.41
C CYS A 63 14.40 -0.05 -3.13
N VAL A 64 14.92 -0.51 -2.00
CA VAL A 64 14.28 -0.43 -0.69
C VAL A 64 14.85 0.72 0.16
N GLY A 65 15.94 1.34 -0.27
CA GLY A 65 16.45 2.53 0.38
C GLY A 65 17.84 2.95 -0.08
N VAL A 66 18.41 3.93 0.63
CA VAL A 66 19.68 4.57 0.31
C VAL A 66 20.53 4.73 1.56
N ASN A 67 21.77 4.23 1.55
CA ASN A 67 22.80 4.68 2.49
C ASN A 67 23.39 5.98 1.95
N TYR A 68 23.40 7.07 2.71
CA TYR A 68 23.90 8.38 2.28
C TYR A 68 24.94 8.93 3.26
N HIS A 69 26.11 9.34 2.77
CA HIS A 69 27.15 9.95 3.56
C HIS A 69 27.03 11.48 3.53
N GLN A 70 26.70 12.08 4.67
CA GLN A 70 26.39 13.50 4.80
C GLN A 70 27.55 14.43 4.46
N GLY A 71 28.80 14.00 4.70
CA GLY A 71 29.98 14.83 4.47
C GLY A 71 30.56 14.77 3.05
N THR A 72 30.18 13.77 2.25
CA THR A 72 30.80 13.53 0.93
C THR A 72 29.79 13.47 -0.21
N GLY A 73 28.49 13.35 0.11
CA GLY A 73 27.45 13.12 -0.90
C GLY A 73 27.52 11.74 -1.56
N ALA A 74 28.32 10.81 -1.00
CA ALA A 74 28.36 9.44 -1.46
C ALA A 74 27.08 8.71 -1.07
N CYS A 75 26.48 7.95 -1.98
CA CYS A 75 25.30 7.19 -1.67
C CYS A 75 25.22 5.85 -2.38
N GLU A 76 24.57 4.91 -1.72
CA GLU A 76 24.38 3.55 -2.18
C GLU A 76 22.90 3.21 -2.10
N THR A 77 22.27 2.93 -3.24
CA THR A 77 20.92 2.36 -3.23
C THR A 77 21.02 0.88 -2.94
N TYR A 78 20.04 0.31 -2.24
CA TYR A 78 20.03 -1.11 -1.93
C TYR A 78 18.64 -1.73 -2.11
N GLY A 79 18.60 -3.00 -2.50
CA GLY A 79 17.38 -3.77 -2.74
C GLY A 79 17.01 -4.72 -1.60
N PHE A 80 16.04 -5.60 -1.86
CA PHE A 80 15.46 -6.52 -0.87
C PHE A 80 16.44 -7.53 -0.25
N SER A 81 17.59 -7.78 -0.88
CA SER A 81 18.61 -8.70 -0.36
C SER A 81 19.51 -8.08 0.72
N ALA A 82 19.40 -6.77 0.95
CA ALA A 82 20.23 -6.06 1.92
C ALA A 82 19.90 -6.47 3.37
N ARG A 83 20.95 -6.50 4.20
CA ARG A 83 20.88 -6.87 5.62
C ARG A 83 21.36 -5.74 6.50
N THR A 84 20.80 -5.64 7.69
CA THR A 84 21.23 -4.65 8.70
C THR A 84 22.61 -5.00 9.26
N GLY A 85 23.52 -4.04 9.24
CA GLY A 85 24.83 -4.09 9.87
C GLY A 85 25.13 -2.81 10.67
N ALA A 86 26.32 -2.76 11.26
CA ALA A 86 26.76 -1.62 12.06
C ALA A 86 26.87 -0.33 11.22
N ASN A 87 26.40 0.78 11.78
CA ASN A 87 26.58 2.09 11.15
C ASN A 87 27.96 2.69 11.48
N THR A 88 28.47 3.53 10.58
CA THR A 88 29.70 4.32 10.77
C THR A 88 29.35 5.80 10.75
N ALA A 89 30.12 6.62 11.49
CA ALA A 89 29.91 8.07 11.54
C ALA A 89 29.86 8.70 10.14
N GLY A 90 28.98 9.70 9.97
CA GLY A 90 28.78 10.42 8.72
C GLY A 90 27.74 9.79 7.78
N TRP A 91 27.29 8.55 8.03
CA TRP A 91 26.25 7.89 7.24
C TRP A 91 24.86 7.99 7.89
N VAL A 92 23.87 8.34 7.08
CA VAL A 92 22.43 8.26 7.37
C VAL A 92 21.77 7.32 6.36
N HIS A 93 20.70 6.66 6.78
CA HIS A 93 20.06 5.61 5.98
C HIS A 93 18.61 5.96 5.75
N LEU A 94 18.27 6.13 4.48
CA LEU A 94 16.94 6.43 4.00
C LEU A 94 16.28 5.11 3.67
N VAL A 95 15.46 4.64 4.60
CA VAL A 95 14.67 3.43 4.39
C VAL A 95 13.38 3.84 3.74
N HIS A 96 13.06 3.26 2.60
CA HIS A 96 11.83 3.58 1.90
C HIS A 96 10.66 3.28 2.83
N ASP A 97 9.83 4.29 3.11
CA ASP A 97 8.55 4.14 3.81
C ASP A 97 7.48 3.62 2.84
N ARG A 98 7.90 2.70 1.96
CA ARG A 98 7.00 2.03 1.01
C ARG A 98 6.15 1.11 1.86
N LYS A 99 4.85 1.36 1.92
CA LYS A 99 3.94 0.37 2.49
C LYS A 99 3.85 -0.81 1.52
N CYS A 100 4.35 -1.96 1.94
CA CYS A 100 4.13 -3.20 1.23
C CYS A 100 2.84 -3.85 1.72
N TYR A 101 2.23 -4.66 0.86
CA TYR A 101 0.96 -5.29 1.17
C TYR A 101 0.95 -6.78 0.84
N VAL A 102 0.27 -7.55 1.67
CA VAL A 102 -0.25 -8.89 1.34
C VAL A 102 -1.69 -8.74 0.91
N THR A 103 -1.99 -9.20 -0.31
CA THR A 103 -3.36 -9.21 -0.83
C THR A 103 -4.04 -10.54 -0.50
N HIS A 104 -5.16 -10.45 0.21
CA HIS A 104 -6.07 -11.57 0.46
C HIS A 104 -7.26 -11.48 -0.49
N GLY A 105 -7.44 -12.50 -1.34
CA GLY A 105 -8.50 -12.53 -2.35
C GLY A 105 -8.01 -12.11 -3.76
N PRO A 106 -8.89 -11.54 -4.61
CA PRO A 106 -10.27 -11.17 -4.34
C PRO A 106 -11.19 -12.40 -4.15
N TYR A 107 -12.07 -12.32 -3.15
CA TYR A 107 -13.11 -13.31 -2.88
C TYR A 107 -14.37 -12.95 -3.66
N GLY A 108 -14.80 -13.82 -4.57
CA GLY A 108 -16.02 -13.65 -5.36
C GLY A 108 -15.77 -13.74 -6.88
N ASN A 109 -16.62 -13.05 -7.66
CA ASN A 109 -16.66 -13.10 -9.11
C ASN A 109 -15.82 -11.98 -9.73
N LEU A 110 -14.93 -12.34 -10.66
CA LEU A 110 -13.94 -11.42 -11.23
C LEU A 110 -14.44 -10.57 -12.41
N ARG A 111 -15.75 -10.58 -12.69
CA ARG A 111 -16.37 -9.86 -13.81
C ARG A 111 -16.74 -8.43 -13.45
N GLU A 112 -17.02 -7.63 -14.49
CA GLU A 112 -17.49 -6.24 -14.40
C GLU A 112 -16.40 -5.25 -13.94
N SER A 113 -16.84 -4.12 -13.37
CA SER A 113 -16.02 -2.95 -13.06
C SER A 113 -15.05 -3.21 -11.92
N THR A 114 -13.87 -2.59 -11.96
CA THR A 114 -12.89 -2.62 -10.87
C THR A 114 -13.03 -1.41 -9.96
N PHE A 115 -12.69 -1.59 -8.68
CA PHE A 115 -12.38 -0.49 -7.78
C PHE A 115 -11.06 -0.79 -7.05
N ASP A 116 -10.34 0.26 -6.66
CA ASP A 116 -9.08 0.14 -5.92
C ASP A 116 -8.88 1.40 -5.06
N ASP A 117 -8.87 1.21 -3.74
CA ASP A 117 -8.70 2.29 -2.77
C ASP A 117 -7.23 2.56 -2.40
N ALA A 118 -6.24 1.95 -3.09
CA ALA A 118 -4.82 2.14 -2.80
C ALA A 118 -4.41 3.61 -2.71
N ALA A 119 -4.85 4.45 -3.68
CA ALA A 119 -4.48 5.86 -3.71
C ALA A 119 -5.11 6.65 -2.54
N VAL A 120 -6.40 6.46 -2.28
CA VAL A 120 -7.12 7.18 -1.21
C VAL A 120 -6.69 6.74 0.19
N SER A 121 -6.19 5.50 0.33
CA SER A 121 -5.65 4.98 1.61
C SER A 121 -4.49 5.80 2.17
N SER A 122 -3.79 6.56 1.33
CA SER A 122 -2.77 7.52 1.76
C SER A 122 -3.33 8.66 2.63
N SER A 123 -4.66 8.87 2.65
CA SER A 123 -5.33 9.87 3.49
C SER A 123 -5.33 9.51 4.99
N GLY A 124 -5.06 8.25 5.35
CA GLY A 124 -5.01 7.81 6.74
C GLY A 124 -5.58 6.40 6.96
N PRO A 125 -5.65 5.92 8.21
CA PRO A 125 -6.17 4.59 8.52
C PRO A 125 -7.66 4.48 8.15
N ILE A 126 -8.16 3.25 8.06
CA ILE A 126 -9.60 3.01 7.92
C ILE A 126 -10.31 3.57 9.16
N THR A 127 -11.25 4.48 8.94
CA THR A 127 -12.00 5.21 9.97
C THR A 127 -13.50 4.91 9.94
N GLY A 128 -13.96 4.17 8.93
CA GLY A 128 -15.34 3.76 8.82
C GLY A 128 -15.61 2.96 7.56
N VAL A 129 -16.78 2.35 7.53
CA VAL A 129 -17.28 1.55 6.41
C VAL A 129 -18.75 1.87 6.25
N THR A 130 -19.20 2.16 5.03
CA THR A 130 -20.62 2.16 4.68
C THR A 130 -20.88 0.90 3.86
N ILE A 131 -21.81 0.07 4.31
CA ILE A 131 -22.16 -1.19 3.67
C ILE A 131 -23.66 -1.25 3.42
N ARG A 132 -24.06 -1.75 2.26
CA ARG A 132 -25.44 -2.03 1.92
C ARG A 132 -25.58 -3.52 1.68
N GLY A 133 -26.59 -4.15 2.26
CA GLY A 133 -26.85 -5.56 2.04
C GLY A 133 -28.25 -5.99 2.46
N ALA A 134 -28.70 -7.09 1.83
CA ALA A 134 -29.90 -7.83 2.18
C ALA A 134 -29.56 -9.33 2.18
N SER A 135 -29.98 -10.10 1.17
CA SER A 135 -29.50 -11.49 0.98
C SER A 135 -28.04 -11.56 0.51
N TRP A 136 -27.54 -10.47 -0.08
CA TRP A 136 -26.19 -10.30 -0.63
C TRP A 136 -25.63 -8.96 -0.17
N ILE A 137 -24.33 -8.74 -0.36
CA ILE A 137 -23.76 -7.38 -0.26
C ILE A 137 -24.03 -6.61 -1.55
N ASP A 138 -24.87 -5.58 -1.47
CA ASP A 138 -25.20 -4.69 -2.58
C ASP A 138 -24.03 -3.75 -2.90
N SER A 139 -23.44 -3.15 -1.88
CA SER A 139 -22.27 -2.28 -2.05
C SER A 139 -21.48 -2.04 -0.77
N ILE A 140 -20.27 -1.55 -0.95
CA ILE A 140 -19.37 -1.17 0.12
C ILE A 140 -18.59 0.10 -0.22
N GLN A 141 -18.27 0.90 0.80
CA GLN A 141 -17.41 2.07 0.69
C GLN A 141 -16.65 2.27 2.00
N PHE A 142 -15.32 2.27 1.94
CA PHE A 142 -14.48 2.53 3.11
C PHE A 142 -14.21 4.04 3.24
N LYS A 143 -13.86 4.48 4.46
CA LYS A 143 -13.34 5.83 4.72
C LYS A 143 -11.92 5.75 5.27
N TYR A 144 -11.02 6.57 4.75
CA TYR A 144 -9.59 6.59 5.07
C TYR A 144 -9.22 7.96 5.61
N GLY A 145 -8.88 8.06 6.89
CA GLY A 145 -8.63 9.35 7.55
C GLY A 145 -9.78 10.36 7.38
N GLY A 146 -11.03 9.88 7.31
CA GLY A 146 -12.21 10.70 7.03
C GLY A 146 -12.55 10.90 5.54
N THR A 147 -11.64 10.58 4.61
CA THR A 147 -11.89 10.68 3.17
C THR A 147 -12.60 9.43 2.65
N PRO A 148 -13.75 9.54 1.97
CA PRO A 148 -14.43 8.38 1.39
C PRO A 148 -13.62 7.80 0.22
N GLY A 149 -13.50 6.47 0.19
CA GLY A 149 -13.02 5.73 -0.97
C GLY A 149 -14.10 5.53 -2.03
N GLN A 150 -13.88 4.61 -2.95
CA GLN A 150 -14.84 4.35 -4.03
C GLN A 150 -16.09 3.64 -3.49
N HIS A 151 -17.27 4.12 -3.89
CA HIS A 151 -18.50 3.36 -3.72
C HIS A 151 -18.54 2.21 -4.73
N ALA A 152 -18.43 0.98 -4.25
CA ALA A 152 -18.37 -0.23 -5.07
C ALA A 152 -19.63 -1.07 -4.91
N GLY A 153 -20.49 -1.05 -5.94
CA GLY A 153 -21.73 -1.82 -6.02
C GLY A 153 -22.94 -0.93 -6.36
N GLY A 154 -24.14 -1.42 -6.05
CA GLY A 154 -25.40 -0.71 -6.29
C GLY A 154 -26.02 -0.06 -5.04
N ASP A 155 -27.15 0.62 -5.27
CA ASP A 155 -27.95 1.30 -4.23
C ASP A 155 -29.01 0.41 -3.56
N GLY A 156 -28.99 -0.90 -3.83
CA GLY A 156 -29.83 -1.89 -3.15
C GLY A 156 -29.61 -1.91 -1.64
N GLY A 157 -30.53 -2.54 -0.90
CA GLY A 157 -30.46 -2.61 0.56
C GLY A 157 -30.54 -1.25 1.26
N SER A 158 -30.51 -1.27 2.60
CA SER A 158 -30.39 -0.06 3.42
C SER A 158 -28.93 0.14 3.84
N PRO A 159 -28.39 1.36 3.73
CA PRO A 159 -27.01 1.62 4.14
C PRO A 159 -26.88 1.52 5.65
N GLN A 160 -25.81 0.86 6.09
CA GLN A 160 -25.36 0.84 7.48
C GLN A 160 -23.96 1.45 7.49
N THR A 161 -23.76 2.46 8.34
CA THR A 161 -22.47 3.16 8.46
C THR A 161 -21.83 2.79 9.80
N LEU A 162 -20.63 2.23 9.71
CA LEU A 162 -19.72 2.00 10.81
C LEU A 162 -18.78 3.21 10.90
N GLN A 163 -18.62 3.76 12.09
CA GLN A 163 -17.66 4.82 12.38
C GLN A 163 -16.72 4.30 13.46
N PHE A 164 -15.45 4.12 13.12
CA PHE A 164 -14.45 3.66 14.06
C PHE A 164 -14.04 4.81 14.98
N THR A 165 -13.89 4.48 16.26
CA THR A 165 -13.38 5.40 17.27
C THR A 165 -11.85 5.50 17.19
N GLU A 166 -11.26 6.40 17.96
CA GLU A 166 -9.80 6.56 17.98
C GLU A 166 -9.12 5.25 18.41
N ASN A 167 -8.09 4.83 17.66
CA ASN A 167 -7.38 3.55 17.87
C ASN A 167 -8.23 2.28 17.69
N GLU A 168 -9.41 2.39 17.10
CA GLU A 168 -10.17 1.22 16.66
C GLU A 168 -9.72 0.78 15.27
N PHE A 169 -9.42 -0.51 15.13
CA PHE A 169 -8.96 -1.11 13.87
C PHE A 169 -9.49 -2.53 13.71
N ILE A 170 -9.65 -2.96 12.45
CA ILE A 170 -10.12 -4.30 12.11
C ILE A 170 -9.04 -5.33 12.48
N THR A 171 -9.43 -6.33 13.27
CA THR A 171 -8.60 -7.45 13.73
C THR A 171 -8.98 -8.76 13.03
N LYS A 172 -10.23 -8.89 12.57
CA LYS A 172 -10.68 -10.07 11.83
C LYS A 172 -11.81 -9.72 10.87
N ILE A 173 -11.81 -10.36 9.70
CA ILE A 173 -12.91 -10.32 8.74
C ILE A 173 -13.41 -11.75 8.51
N VAL A 174 -14.73 -11.92 8.54
CA VAL A 174 -15.39 -13.17 8.14
C VAL A 174 -16.20 -12.89 6.88
N ILE A 175 -16.01 -13.73 5.87
CA ILE A 175 -16.58 -13.59 4.53
C ILE A 175 -17.35 -14.88 4.21
N THR A 176 -18.57 -14.77 3.71
CA THR A 176 -19.25 -15.89 3.03
C THR A 176 -19.49 -15.56 1.57
N LEU A 177 -19.41 -16.58 0.72
CA LEU A 177 -19.68 -16.46 -0.72
C LEU A 177 -20.81 -17.42 -1.11
N HIS A 178 -21.72 -16.97 -1.96
CA HIS A 178 -22.77 -17.83 -2.51
C HIS A 178 -22.86 -17.59 -4.02
N TYR A 179 -22.91 -18.64 -4.84
CA TYR A 179 -22.83 -18.52 -6.31
C TYR A 179 -21.69 -17.60 -6.81
N SER A 180 -20.56 -17.58 -6.08
CA SER A 180 -19.40 -16.72 -6.33
C SER A 180 -19.62 -15.21 -6.14
N PHE A 181 -20.69 -14.75 -5.49
CA PHE A 181 -20.84 -13.35 -5.06
C PHE A 181 -20.58 -13.20 -3.56
N VAL A 182 -20.21 -12.00 -3.12
CA VAL A 182 -20.04 -11.69 -1.69
C VAL A 182 -21.40 -11.69 -1.01
N GLU A 183 -21.67 -12.75 -0.25
CA GLU A 183 -22.96 -12.98 0.39
C GLU A 183 -23.03 -12.23 1.71
N SER A 184 -21.99 -12.35 2.54
CA SER A 184 -21.92 -11.62 3.81
C SER A 184 -20.50 -11.21 4.20
N LEU A 185 -20.44 -10.16 5.02
CA LEU A 185 -19.22 -9.64 5.64
C LEU A 185 -19.47 -9.35 7.12
N THR A 186 -18.56 -9.80 7.98
CA THR A 186 -18.52 -9.41 9.41
C THR A 186 -17.15 -8.83 9.71
N PHE A 187 -17.14 -7.65 10.33
CA PHE A 187 -15.93 -6.97 10.76
C PHE A 187 -15.79 -7.07 12.28
N TYR A 188 -14.69 -7.64 12.73
CA TYR A 188 -14.28 -7.60 14.12
C TYR A 188 -13.18 -6.56 14.24
N THR A 189 -13.35 -5.65 15.19
CA THR A 189 -12.31 -4.70 15.58
C THR A 189 -11.71 -5.10 16.92
N ASN A 190 -10.68 -4.39 17.37
CA ASN A 190 -10.19 -4.50 18.74
C ASN A 190 -11.20 -4.03 19.80
N LEU A 191 -12.31 -3.39 19.42
CA LEU A 191 -13.30 -2.86 20.36
C LEU A 191 -14.71 -3.45 20.21
N ALA A 192 -15.10 -3.88 19.00
CA ALA A 192 -16.47 -4.25 18.70
C ALA A 192 -16.56 -5.29 17.57
N THR A 193 -17.77 -5.76 17.32
CA THR A 193 -18.12 -6.60 16.17
C THR A 193 -19.26 -5.95 15.41
N TYR A 194 -19.15 -5.91 14.09
CA TYR A 194 -20.10 -5.26 13.19
C TYR A 194 -20.52 -6.25 12.10
N GLY A 195 -21.83 -6.47 11.98
CA GLY A 195 -22.43 -7.44 11.07
C GLY A 195 -22.94 -8.70 11.79
N PRO A 196 -23.19 -9.80 11.06
CA PRO A 196 -22.98 -9.93 9.62
C PRO A 196 -23.88 -8.97 8.85
N TYR A 197 -23.31 -8.35 7.82
CA TYR A 197 -24.07 -7.68 6.77
C TYR A 197 -24.27 -8.70 5.66
N GLY A 198 -25.49 -8.80 5.11
CA GLY A 198 -25.87 -9.94 4.27
C GLY A 198 -26.41 -11.10 5.10
N VAL A 199 -26.59 -12.28 4.48
CA VAL A 199 -27.09 -13.48 5.17
C VAL A 199 -26.07 -14.62 4.99
N PRO A 200 -25.26 -14.97 6.00
CA PRO A 200 -24.28 -16.04 5.88
C PRO A 200 -24.97 -17.40 5.80
N THR A 201 -25.04 -18.00 4.61
CA THR A 201 -25.61 -19.35 4.43
C THR A 201 -24.58 -20.40 4.02
N THR A 202 -23.36 -19.98 3.71
CA THR A 202 -22.28 -20.85 3.22
C THR A 202 -21.06 -20.86 4.15
N THR A 203 -20.02 -21.59 3.75
CA THR A 203 -18.78 -21.71 4.52
C THR A 203 -18.06 -20.38 4.65
N GLU A 204 -17.60 -20.09 5.87
CA GLU A 204 -16.85 -18.89 6.20
C GLU A 204 -15.40 -18.97 5.75
N THR A 205 -14.91 -17.88 5.15
CA THR A 205 -13.48 -17.58 5.02
C THR A 205 -13.11 -16.53 6.06
N VAL A 206 -12.02 -16.77 6.79
CA VAL A 206 -11.58 -15.91 7.90
C VAL A 206 -10.22 -15.31 7.62
N LEU A 207 -10.11 -14.00 7.77
CA LEU A 207 -8.86 -13.24 7.71
C LEU A 207 -8.57 -12.62 9.07
N ASN A 208 -7.31 -12.69 9.51
CA ASN A 208 -6.86 -12.10 10.77
C ASN A 208 -5.80 -11.04 10.51
N PHE A 209 -5.88 -9.94 11.27
CA PHE A 209 -5.00 -8.79 11.21
C PHE A 209 -4.47 -8.47 12.61
N THR A 210 -3.27 -7.90 12.68
CA THR A 210 -2.69 -7.44 13.93
C THR A 210 -2.52 -5.92 13.92
N ASN A 211 -2.13 -5.37 15.06
CA ASN A 211 -1.84 -3.94 15.18
C ASN A 211 -0.65 -3.49 14.30
N GLU A 212 0.28 -4.40 14.04
CA GLU A 212 1.50 -4.18 13.24
C GLU A 212 1.27 -4.50 11.76
N ARG A 213 0.33 -5.42 11.47
CA ARG A 213 -0.05 -5.85 10.11
C ARG A 213 -1.54 -5.64 9.92
N ARG A 214 -1.94 -4.37 9.92
CA ARG A 214 -3.35 -3.94 9.83
C ARG A 214 -3.88 -4.10 8.41
N LEU A 215 -5.20 -4.19 8.27
CA LEU A 215 -5.84 -3.94 6.98
C LEU A 215 -5.58 -2.48 6.57
N SER A 216 -5.01 -2.27 5.39
CA SER A 216 -4.69 -0.94 4.89
C SER A 216 -5.77 -0.40 3.96
N TYR A 217 -6.15 -1.16 2.93
CA TYR A 217 -7.18 -0.77 1.97
C TYR A 217 -7.86 -1.97 1.29
N ILE A 218 -8.88 -1.70 0.49
CA ILE A 218 -9.62 -2.70 -0.27
C ILE A 218 -9.56 -2.43 -1.77
N SER A 219 -9.68 -3.49 -2.57
CA SER A 219 -9.92 -3.40 -4.00
C SER A 219 -10.86 -4.54 -4.42
N GLY A 220 -11.32 -4.56 -5.68
CA GLY A 220 -12.17 -5.68 -6.11
C GLY A 220 -12.95 -5.42 -7.38
N ARG A 221 -14.13 -6.06 -7.44
CA ARG A 221 -15.04 -6.03 -8.57
C ARG A 221 -16.46 -5.70 -8.13
N TYR A 222 -17.16 -4.91 -8.92
CA TYR A 222 -18.54 -4.53 -8.64
C TYR A 222 -19.37 -4.33 -9.91
N GLY A 223 -20.68 -4.41 -9.73
CA GLY A 223 -21.70 -3.88 -10.63
C GLY A 223 -22.97 -3.63 -9.85
N THR A 224 -24.03 -4.40 -10.10
CA THR A 224 -25.27 -4.30 -9.29
C THR A 224 -25.03 -4.68 -7.83
N TYR A 225 -24.11 -5.61 -7.58
CA TYR A 225 -23.69 -6.07 -6.26
C TYR A 225 -22.18 -5.86 -6.07
N LEU A 226 -21.70 -6.10 -4.86
CA LEU A 226 -20.28 -6.33 -4.61
C LEU A 226 -19.90 -7.72 -5.11
N ASN A 227 -19.37 -7.80 -6.34
CA ASN A 227 -19.08 -9.06 -6.99
C ASN A 227 -17.87 -9.77 -6.38
N ALA A 228 -16.79 -9.03 -6.10
CA ALA A 228 -15.62 -9.56 -5.42
C ALA A 228 -14.88 -8.50 -4.60
N ILE A 229 -14.21 -8.93 -3.53
CA ILE A 229 -13.44 -8.03 -2.66
C ILE A 229 -12.09 -8.63 -2.28
N ALA A 230 -11.04 -7.83 -2.36
CA ALA A 230 -9.70 -8.11 -1.89
C ALA A 230 -9.34 -7.18 -0.73
N PHE A 231 -8.54 -7.70 0.19
CA PHE A 231 -8.08 -6.99 1.39
C PHE A 231 -6.56 -6.88 1.36
N HIS A 232 -6.02 -5.66 1.45
CA HIS A 232 -4.59 -5.39 1.37
C HIS A 232 -4.03 -5.10 2.76
N GLN A 233 -3.34 -6.06 3.33
CA GLN A 233 -2.77 -6.02 4.67
C GLN A 233 -1.37 -5.42 4.64
N GLU A 234 -1.05 -4.49 5.54
CA GLU A 234 0.30 -3.96 5.69
C GLU A 234 1.32 -5.07 5.97
N ALA A 235 2.46 -5.00 5.30
CA ALA A 235 3.53 -5.98 5.37
C ALA A 235 4.91 -5.32 5.28
N ASP A 236 5.91 -6.04 5.79
CA ASP A 236 7.31 -5.64 5.70
C ASP A 236 7.81 -5.85 4.27
N CYS A 237 8.35 -4.81 3.65
CA CYS A 237 8.97 -4.93 2.34
C CYS A 237 10.23 -5.80 2.43
N GLY A 238 10.26 -6.93 1.72
CA GLY A 238 11.47 -7.76 1.58
C GLY A 238 11.53 -9.05 2.41
N GLN A 239 10.42 -9.50 3.00
CA GLN A 239 10.32 -10.91 3.39
C GLN A 239 9.52 -11.67 2.33
N GLU A 240 10.16 -12.63 1.66
CA GLU A 240 9.43 -13.69 0.97
C GLU A 240 8.50 -14.33 1.98
N ILE A 241 7.20 -14.18 1.78
CA ILE A 241 6.21 -14.90 2.57
C ILE A 241 6.23 -16.32 2.05
N LEU A 242 6.98 -17.18 2.74
CA LEU A 242 6.81 -18.62 2.62
C LEU A 242 5.38 -18.93 3.03
N SER A 243 4.56 -19.28 2.03
CA SER A 243 3.24 -19.88 2.20
C SER A 243 3.34 -21.28 2.77
#